data_AF-A0A955C1S3-F1
#
_entry.id   AF-A0A955C1S3-F1
#
_cell.length_a   1.000
_cell.length_b   1.000
_cell.length_c   1.000
_cell.angle_alpha   90.00
_cell.angle_beta   90.00
_cell.angle_gamma   90.00
#
_symmetry.space_group_name_H-M   'P 1'
#
loop_
_entity.id
_entity.type
_entity.pdbx_description
1 polymer ?
#
loop_
_entity_poly.entity_id
_entity_poly.type
_entity_poly.pdbx_seq_one_letter_code
_entity_poly.pdbx_strand_id
1 'polypeptide(L)' 'MVNEAAIRREICEIGRRVYARGFAAGNDGNISFRLNANEVVCTPTLICKGFMRPEDLCVVNLAGEQVAGHTRRT' A
#
# COMPACT_ATOMS: atom_id res chain seq x y z
N MET A 1 -14.33 -7.19 -11.65
CA MET A 1 -13.48 -5.99 -11.47
C MET A 1 -13.31 -5.76 -9.98
N VAL A 2 -12.08 -5.60 -9.52
CA VAL A 2 -11.81 -5.28 -8.11
C VAL A 2 -11.98 -3.77 -7.90
N ASN A 3 -12.56 -3.36 -6.77
CA ASN A 3 -12.72 -1.94 -6.43
C ASN A 3 -11.44 -1.43 -5.76
N GLU A 4 -10.58 -0.73 -6.50
CA GLU A 4 -9.30 -0.21 -6.00
C GLU A 4 -9.46 0.68 -4.76
N ALA A 5 -10.49 1.55 -4.73
CA ALA A 5 -10.73 2.43 -3.60
C ALA A 5 -11.11 1.67 -2.32
N ALA A 6 -11.75 0.49 -2.45
CA ALA A 6 -12.00 -0.39 -1.31
C ALA A 6 -10.70 -1.07 -0.84
N ILE A 7 -9.89 -1.58 -1.77
CA ILE A 7 -8.60 -2.22 -1.47
C ILE A 7 -7.64 -1.26 -0.77
N ARG A 8 -7.53 0.00 -1.21
CA ARG A 8 -6.69 1.01 -0.57
C ARG A 8 -7.09 1.23 0.90
N ARG A 9 -8.39 1.29 1.18
CA ARG A 9 -8.91 1.40 2.56
C ARG A 9 -8.61 0.16 3.39
N GLU A 10 -8.73 -1.03 2.81
CA GLU A 10 -8.38 -2.28 3.48
C GLU A 10 -6.88 -2.36 3.82
N ILE A 11 -5.99 -1.95 2.91
CA ILE A 11 -4.55 -1.92 3.16
C ILE A 11 -4.22 -0.95 4.31
N CYS A 12 -4.84 0.24 4.35
CA CYS A 12 -4.68 1.18 5.47
C CYS A 12 -5.14 0.57 6.79
N GLU A 13 -6.29 -0.11 6.81
CA GLU A 13 -6.80 -0.77 8.02
C GLU A 13 -5.91 -1.94 8.48
N ILE A 14 -5.36 -2.72 7.54
CA ILE A 14 -4.37 -3.76 7.85
C ILE A 14 -3.10 -3.12 8.44
N GLY A 15 -2.59 -2.05 7.82
CA GLY A 15 -1.43 -1.31 8.33
C GLY A 15 -1.64 -0.79 9.75
N ARG A 16 -2.82 -0.23 10.04
CA ARG A 16 -3.22 0.21 11.38
C ARG A 16 -3.22 -0.94 12.39
N ARG A 17 -3.75 -2.11 12.03
CA ARG A 17 -3.79 -3.29 12.91
C ARG A 17 -2.40 -3.88 13.17
N VAL A 18 -1.56 -3.96 12.14
CA VAL A 18 -0.17 -4.44 12.24
C VAL A 18 0.63 -3.53 13.17
N TYR A 19 0.53 -2.21 12.97
CA TYR A 19 1.18 -1.21 13.83
C TYR A 19 0.67 -1.27 15.27
N ALA A 20 -0.65 -1.30 15.48
CA ALA A 20 -1.25 -1.31 16.82
C ALA A 20 -0.88 -2.57 17.65
N ARG A 21 -0.56 -3.68 16.99
CA ARG A 21 -0.08 -4.91 17.66
C ARG A 21 1.43 -4.97 17.85
N GLY A 22 2.18 -3.95 17.42
CA GLY A 22 3.64 -3.93 17.51
C GLY A 22 4.33 -4.90 16.55
N PHE A 23 3.67 -5.33 15.47
CA PHE A 23 4.24 -6.27 14.50
C PHE A 23 5.14 -5.61 13.45
N ALA A 24 5.14 -4.28 13.36
CA ALA A 24 6.04 -3.51 12.52
C ALA A 24 6.59 -2.30 13.28
N ALA A 25 7.91 -2.09 13.23
CA ALA A 25 8.55 -0.92 13.81
C ALA A 25 8.42 0.26 12.82
N GLY A 26 7.46 1.15 13.08
CA GLY A 26 7.28 2.36 12.27
C GLY A 26 6.91 2.06 10.80
N ASN A 27 7.86 2.27 9.89
CA ASN A 27 7.72 2.16 8.44
C ASN A 27 8.14 0.80 7.86
N ASP A 28 8.59 -0.14 8.70
CA ASP A 28 8.98 -1.49 8.29
C ASP A 28 7.86 -2.28 7.59
N GLY A 29 8.28 -3.19 6.72
CA GLY A 29 7.40 -4.07 5.96
C GLY A 29 6.59 -3.36 4.89
N ASN A 30 5.87 -4.14 4.08
CA ASN A 30 5.06 -3.66 2.98
C ASN A 30 3.78 -4.47 2.85
N ILE A 31 2.72 -3.83 2.36
CA ILE A 31 1.48 -4.49 2.00
C ILE A 31 1.22 -4.21 0.53
N SER A 32 0.82 -5.21 -0.22
CA SER A 32 0.47 -5.06 -1.63
C SER A 32 -0.70 -5.96 -2.00
N PHE A 33 -1.40 -5.57 -3.07
CA PHE A 33 -2.51 -6.32 -3.63
C PHE A 33 -2.46 -6.24 -5.16
N ARG A 34 -2.64 -7.39 -5.82
CA ARG A 34 -2.67 -7.47 -7.28
C ARG A 34 -4.07 -7.09 -7.79
N LEU A 35 -4.19 -5.91 -8.41
CA LEU A 35 -5.47 -5.36 -8.88
C LEU A 35 -6.00 -6.10 -10.11
N ASN A 36 -5.08 -6.49 -11.00
CA ASN A 36 -5.37 -7.21 -12.23
C ASN A 36 -4.11 -7.96 -12.74
N ALA A 37 -4.12 -8.42 -13.99
CA ALA A 37 -3.01 -9.15 -14.57
C ALA A 37 -1.67 -8.36 -14.54
N ASN A 38 -1.72 -7.04 -14.65
CA ASN A 38 -0.55 -6.20 -14.91
C ASN A 38 -0.21 -5.22 -13.76
N GLU A 39 -1.15 -4.95 -12.86
CA GLU A 39 -1.01 -3.88 -11.87
C GLU A 39 -1.11 -4.37 -10.43
N VAL A 40 -0.31 -3.75 -9.56
CA VAL A 40 -0.23 -4.00 -8.12
C VAL A 40 -0.33 -2.68 -7.38
N VAL A 41 -1.27 -2.57 -6.45
CA VAL A 41 -1.27 -1.48 -5.46
C VAL A 41 -0.36 -1.87 -4.31
N CYS A 42 0.48 -0.94 -3.85
CA CYS A 42 1.40 -1.18 -2.74
C CYS A 42 1.53 0.04 -1.82
N THR A 43 1.96 -0.23 -0.60
CA THR A 43 2.30 0.80 0.38
C THR A 43 3.54 1.59 -0.07
N PRO A 44 3.61 2.90 0.18
CA PRO A 44 4.75 3.73 -0.19
C PRO A 44 5.97 3.51 0.72
N THR A 45 7.12 3.95 0.22
CA THR A 45 8.39 3.99 0.95
C THR A 45 8.34 4.98 2.12
N LEU A 46 8.97 4.62 3.25
CA LEU A 46 9.21 5.49 4.43
C LEU A 46 7.97 6.05 5.15
N ILE A 47 6.76 5.57 4.84
CA ILE A 47 5.54 5.92 5.60
C ILE A 47 5.22 4.82 6.62
N CYS A 48 4.94 5.25 7.86
CA CYS A 48 4.51 4.36 8.92
C CYS A 48 3.14 3.74 8.59
N LYS A 49 3.07 2.41 8.64
CA LYS A 49 1.87 1.66 8.24
C LYS A 49 0.64 1.99 9.09
N GLY A 50 0.86 2.45 10.33
CA GLY A 50 -0.20 2.88 11.24
C GLY A 50 -0.90 4.19 10.85
N PHE A 51 -0.27 5.02 10.01
CA PHE A 51 -0.73 6.37 9.68
C PHE A 51 -0.95 6.60 8.19
N MET A 52 -0.81 5.56 7.36
CA MET A 52 -1.05 5.63 5.91
C MET A 52 -2.50 6.00 5.61
N ARG A 53 -2.69 6.85 4.61
CA ARG A 53 -3.99 7.18 4.01
C ARG A 53 -4.13 6.54 2.64
N PRO A 54 -5.35 6.29 2.15
CA PRO A 54 -5.57 5.66 0.85
C PRO A 54 -4.86 6.37 -0.33
N GLU A 55 -4.70 7.69 -0.23
CA GLU A 55 -4.05 8.53 -1.23
C GLU A 55 -2.52 8.36 -1.26
N ASP A 56 -1.94 7.86 -0.16
CA ASP A 56 -0.50 7.61 -0.05
C ASP A 56 -0.07 6.36 -0.84
N LEU A 57 -1.00 5.43 -1.14
CA LEU A 57 -0.67 4.21 -1.87
C LEU A 57 -0.37 4.50 -3.34
N CYS A 58 0.54 3.71 -3.89
CA CYS A 58 1.00 3.77 -5.27
C CYS A 58 0.61 2.51 -6.01
N VAL A 59 0.47 2.62 -7.34
CA VAL A 59 0.25 1.48 -8.23
C VAL A 59 1.50 1.31 -9.09
N VAL A 60 1.95 0.08 -9.21
CA VAL A 60 3.09 -0.31 -10.05
C VAL A 60 2.67 -1.38 -11.05
N ASN A 61 3.35 -1.41 -12.19
CA ASN A 61 3.26 -2.53 -13.12
C ASN A 61 4.15 -3.71 -12.68
N LEU A 62 4.14 -4.83 -13.41
CA LEU A 62 4.96 -6.00 -13.08
C LEU A 62 6.47 -5.82 -13.30
N ALA A 63 6.88 -4.78 -14.04
CA ALA A 63 8.28 -4.38 -14.12
C ALA A 63 8.70 -3.50 -12.92
N GLY A 64 7.76 -3.18 -12.02
CA GLY A 64 7.97 -2.32 -10.88
C GLY A 64 7.91 -0.83 -11.21
N GLU A 65 7.49 -0.42 -12.40
CA GLU A 65 7.37 1.00 -12.74
C GLU A 65 6.11 1.57 -12.11
N GLN A 66 6.21 2.74 -11.47
CA GLN A 66 5.07 3.42 -10.87
C GLN A 66 4.19 4.02 -11.96
N VAL A 67 2.93 3.57 -12.02
CA VAL A 67 1.94 4.01 -13.01
C VAL A 67 0.87 4.92 -12.40
N ALA A 68 0.69 4.92 -11.07
CA ALA A 68 -0.20 5.83 -10.36
C ALA A 68 0.22 6.11 -8.91
N GLY A 69 -0.32 7.20 -8.33
CA GLY A 69 -0.01 7.69 -6.98
C GLY A 69 1.15 8.70 -6.97
N HIS A 70 1.16 9.60 -5.99
CA HIS A 70 2.16 10.68 -5.89
C HIS A 70 3.37 10.29 -5.03
N THR A 71 3.15 9.44 -4.04
CA THR A 71 4.18 8.99 -3.12
C THR A 71 5.06 7.94 -3.80
N ARG A 72 6.36 7.93 -3.49
CA ARG A 72 7.30 6.98 -4.08
C ARG A 72 6.94 5.54 -3.68
N ARG A 73 6.88 4.65 -4.67
CA ARG A 73 6.74 3.19 -4.49
C ARG A 73 7.77 2.59 -3.54
N THR A 74 7.48 1.39 -3.02
CA THR A 74 8.45 0.60 -2.28
C THR A 74 9.55 0.00 -3.13
#